data_AF-A0A2G4ILF1-F1
#
_entry.id   AF-A0A2G4ILF1-F1
#
_cell.length_a   1.000
_cell.length_b   1.000
_cell.length_c   1.000
_cell.angle_alpha   90.00
_cell.angle_beta   90.00
_cell.angle_gamma   90.00
#
_symmetry.space_group_name_H-M   'P 1'
#
loop_
_entity.id
_entity.type
_entity.pdbx_description
1 polymer ?
#
loop_
_entity_poly.entity_id
_entity_poly.type
_entity_poly.pdbx_seq_one_letter_code
_entity_poly.pdbx_strand_id
1 'polypeptide(L)'
;MKPSCPTPSFAASKSANTRSTTMNIGRRETLAAAAGLALVVGSKAQATKSLNLDLTKTVDSYRAYTKMRGAGEGKLALWWYTGTVWLKVEDKIPEQVLTIDGFSFQRLSIKPDGSLVQLMAEAGYFKDAEGRAIADTWVNPFNNETCKPRHYKSNQTIIAKPDTSLTGEEGGRMDGRNMKGRIGPVSVNGDQVWIPENFGARFVLPTRDNIDPKEDVGGVLANASLASFTAKLSDIQNAEPESAPSSMHFQSLGGFLPWMRMGKTLGAMNWQLFGHKVASVDAIAAPLRARLEKDYPGWLKDPGI
;
A
#
# COMPACT_ATOMS: atom_id res chain seq x y z
N MET A 1 47.86 0.86 18.47
CA MET A 1 47.17 -0.37 18.90
C MET A 1 45.77 -0.36 18.27
N LYS A 2 45.53 -1.23 17.28
CA LYS A 2 44.20 -1.44 16.66
C LYS A 2 43.56 -2.67 17.31
N PRO A 3 42.26 -2.68 17.65
CA PRO A 3 41.58 -3.91 18.03
C PRO A 3 41.12 -4.66 16.78
N SER A 4 41.55 -5.92 16.65
CA SER A 4 41.13 -6.88 15.63
C SER A 4 39.81 -7.54 16.01
N CYS A 5 38.86 -7.54 15.08
CA CYS A 5 37.60 -8.30 15.13
C CYS A 5 37.87 -9.79 14.80
N PRO A 6 37.30 -10.77 15.51
CA PRO A 6 37.42 -12.18 15.14
C PRO A 6 36.26 -12.65 14.26
N THR A 7 36.61 -13.28 13.14
CA THR A 7 35.73 -14.01 12.20
C THR A 7 35.33 -15.38 12.77
N PRO A 8 34.09 -15.87 12.58
CA PRO A 8 33.74 -17.24 12.94
C PRO A 8 34.14 -18.24 11.84
N SER A 9 34.79 -19.32 12.27
CA SER A 9 35.17 -20.50 11.47
C SER A 9 33.99 -21.47 11.35
N PHE A 10 33.57 -21.77 10.11
CA PHE A 10 32.63 -22.87 9.83
C PHE A 10 33.39 -24.20 9.75
N ALA A 11 33.10 -25.12 10.68
CA ALA A 11 33.60 -26.49 10.63
C ALA A 11 32.70 -27.37 9.76
N ALA A 12 33.29 -28.03 8.77
CA ALA A 12 32.66 -29.04 7.93
C ALA A 12 32.67 -30.40 8.64
N SER A 13 31.53 -31.09 8.67
CA SER A 13 31.42 -32.49 9.09
C SER A 13 31.08 -33.37 7.89
N LYS A 14 31.88 -34.41 7.65
CA LYS A 14 31.67 -35.44 6.64
C LYS A 14 31.14 -36.73 7.29
N SER A 15 30.11 -37.28 6.65
CA SER A 15 29.88 -38.70 6.33
C SER A 15 29.70 -39.72 7.47
N ALA A 16 28.52 -40.36 7.49
CA ALA A 16 28.43 -41.81 7.70
C ALA A 16 27.23 -42.41 6.93
N ASN A 17 27.51 -43.50 6.24
CA ASN A 17 26.67 -44.27 5.33
C ASN A 17 26.28 -45.57 6.04
N THR A 18 24.99 -45.93 6.16
CA THR A 18 24.62 -47.31 6.57
C THR A 18 23.29 -47.80 5.98
N ARG A 19 23.47 -48.76 5.07
CA ARG A 19 22.70 -49.99 4.76
C ARG A 19 21.16 -50.00 4.81
N SER A 20 20.66 -50.31 3.61
CA SER A 20 19.38 -50.91 3.25
C SER A 20 19.03 -52.16 4.06
N THR A 21 17.75 -52.27 4.45
CA THR A 21 17.12 -53.55 4.79
C THR A 21 15.74 -53.61 4.14
N THR A 22 15.62 -54.49 3.15
CA THR A 22 14.39 -54.81 2.42
C THR A 22 13.47 -55.63 3.31
N MET A 23 12.19 -55.26 3.41
CA MET A 23 11.15 -56.14 3.96
C MET A 23 10.05 -56.33 2.92
N ASN A 24 9.83 -57.59 2.59
CA ASN A 24 9.03 -58.12 1.50
C ASN A 24 7.63 -58.44 2.05
N ILE A 25 6.57 -57.81 1.54
CA ILE A 25 5.18 -58.20 1.86
C ILE A 25 4.33 -58.21 0.58
N GLY A 26 4.03 -59.43 0.13
CA GLY A 26 2.68 -59.89 -0.26
C GLY A 26 1.93 -59.19 -1.40
N ARG A 27 1.90 -59.86 -2.56
CA ARG A 27 0.88 -59.70 -3.61
C ARG A 27 -0.52 -60.09 -3.11
N ARG A 28 -1.53 -59.25 -3.41
CA ARG A 28 -2.93 -59.56 -3.81
C ARG A 28 -3.59 -58.23 -4.19
N GLU A 29 -3.71 -57.93 -5.49
CA GLU A 29 -4.98 -57.89 -6.25
C GLU A 29 -6.00 -56.94 -5.60
N THR A 30 -6.27 -55.76 -6.16
CA THR A 30 -7.22 -55.58 -7.27
C THR A 30 -6.86 -54.40 -8.18
N LEU A 31 -6.78 -54.66 -9.49
CA LEU A 31 -6.79 -53.67 -10.57
C LEU A 31 -8.25 -53.34 -10.90
N ALA A 32 -8.71 -52.13 -10.55
CA ALA A 32 -9.87 -51.52 -11.18
C ALA A 32 -9.36 -50.46 -12.16
N ALA A 33 -9.31 -50.81 -13.44
CA ALA A 33 -8.99 -49.90 -14.52
C ALA A 33 -10.17 -48.94 -14.74
N ALA A 34 -10.05 -47.70 -14.26
CA ALA A 34 -10.88 -46.59 -14.73
C ALA A 34 -10.10 -45.84 -15.82
N ALA A 35 -10.39 -46.16 -17.08
CA ALA A 35 -9.96 -45.35 -18.21
C ALA A 35 -10.75 -44.03 -18.20
N GLY A 36 -10.22 -43.03 -17.51
CA GLY A 36 -10.72 -41.66 -17.60
C GLY A 36 -10.26 -41.03 -18.91
N LEU A 37 -11.19 -40.83 -19.85
CA LEU A 37 -10.97 -39.88 -20.96
C LEU A 37 -10.73 -38.50 -20.35
N ALA A 38 -9.48 -38.04 -20.39
CA ALA A 38 -9.16 -36.64 -20.14
C ALA A 38 -9.67 -35.81 -21.34
N LEU A 39 -10.87 -35.24 -21.20
CA LEU A 39 -11.30 -34.14 -22.06
C LEU A 39 -10.37 -32.96 -21.81
N VAL A 40 -9.36 -32.79 -22.68
CA VAL A 40 -8.64 -31.53 -22.79
C VAL A 40 -9.62 -30.52 -23.37
N VAL A 41 -10.35 -29.84 -22.49
CA VAL A 41 -11.08 -28.63 -22.85
C VAL A 41 -10.00 -27.59 -23.17
N GLY A 42 -9.63 -27.50 -24.44
CA GLY A 42 -8.80 -26.41 -24.92
C GLY A 42 -9.54 -25.10 -24.68
N SER A 43 -9.16 -24.37 -23.63
CA SER A 43 -9.53 -22.97 -23.49
C SER A 43 -8.99 -22.26 -24.72
N LYS A 44 -9.86 -21.97 -25.69
CA LYS A 44 -9.53 -21.03 -26.77
C LYS A 44 -9.15 -19.74 -26.08
N ALA A 45 -7.86 -19.39 -26.11
CA ALA A 45 -7.39 -18.08 -25.70
C ALA A 45 -8.11 -17.07 -26.59
N GLN A 46 -9.14 -16.43 -26.05
CA GLN A 46 -9.85 -15.37 -26.74
C GLN A 46 -8.84 -14.25 -26.95
N ALA A 47 -8.57 -13.91 -28.21
CA ALA A 47 -7.68 -12.80 -28.54
C ALA A 47 -8.21 -11.54 -27.85
N THR A 48 -7.55 -11.14 -26.77
CA THR A 48 -7.90 -9.95 -26.01
C THR A 48 -7.62 -8.74 -26.88
N LYS A 49 -8.64 -7.90 -27.10
CA LYS A 49 -8.51 -6.66 -27.86
C LYS A 49 -7.43 -5.81 -27.19
N SER A 50 -6.38 -5.44 -27.93
CA SER A 50 -5.36 -4.52 -27.43
C SER A 50 -5.82 -3.07 -27.55
N LEU A 51 -5.44 -2.25 -26.59
CA LEU A 51 -5.59 -0.80 -26.60
C LEU A 51 -4.53 -0.10 -27.46
N ASN A 52 -3.42 -0.77 -27.76
CA ASN A 52 -2.27 -0.22 -28.48
C ASN A 52 -1.78 1.13 -27.90
N LEU A 53 -1.71 1.23 -26.57
CA LEU A 53 -1.25 2.44 -25.87
C LEU A 53 0.23 2.67 -26.16
N ASP A 54 0.57 3.88 -26.57
CA ASP A 54 1.95 4.35 -26.68
C ASP A 54 2.31 5.11 -25.41
N LEU A 55 2.88 4.40 -24.42
CA LEU A 55 3.16 4.96 -23.09
C LEU A 55 4.21 6.08 -23.09
N THR A 56 4.83 6.40 -24.24
CA THR A 56 5.66 7.60 -24.40
C THR A 56 4.82 8.88 -24.55
N LYS A 57 3.52 8.74 -24.90
CA LYS A 57 2.57 9.85 -25.00
C LYS A 57 1.85 10.07 -23.68
N THR A 58 1.75 11.33 -23.27
CA THR A 58 1.10 11.73 -22.02
C THR A 58 -0.34 11.19 -21.90
N VAL A 59 -1.14 11.29 -22.96
CA VAL A 59 -2.54 10.83 -22.96
C VAL A 59 -2.67 9.32 -22.68
N ASP A 60 -1.77 8.52 -23.26
CA ASP A 60 -1.78 7.06 -23.11
C ASP A 60 -1.22 6.64 -21.75
N SER A 61 -0.17 7.34 -21.27
CA SER A 61 0.33 7.16 -19.90
C SER A 61 -0.71 7.49 -18.83
N TYR A 62 -1.49 8.54 -19.05
CA TYR A 62 -2.58 8.94 -18.17
C TYR A 62 -3.70 7.89 -18.16
N ARG A 63 -4.02 7.30 -19.32
CA ARG A 63 -4.97 6.20 -19.41
C ARG A 63 -4.48 4.93 -18.70
N ALA A 64 -3.19 4.60 -18.84
CA ALA A 64 -2.56 3.50 -18.11
C ALA A 64 -2.63 3.73 -16.60
N TYR A 65 -2.31 4.94 -16.13
CA TYR A 65 -2.45 5.33 -14.73
C TYR A 65 -3.87 5.12 -14.20
N THR A 66 -4.90 5.61 -14.90
CA THR A 66 -6.31 5.42 -14.51
C THR A 66 -6.66 3.95 -14.31
N LYS A 67 -6.21 3.10 -15.25
CA LYS A 67 -6.42 1.64 -15.22
C LYS A 67 -5.68 0.94 -14.09
N MET A 68 -4.49 1.42 -13.71
CA MET A 68 -3.75 0.92 -12.55
C MET A 68 -4.42 1.34 -11.26
N ARG A 69 -4.81 2.60 -11.17
CA ARG A 69 -5.30 3.23 -9.95
C ARG A 69 -6.65 2.69 -9.50
N GLY A 70 -7.60 2.61 -10.42
CA GLY A 70 -8.98 2.27 -10.09
C GLY A 70 -9.51 1.04 -10.81
N ALA A 71 -10.83 1.02 -10.90
CA ALA A 71 -11.59 0.12 -11.75
C ALA A 71 -12.24 0.94 -12.87
N GLY A 72 -13.02 0.28 -13.73
CA GLY A 72 -13.88 0.98 -14.70
C GLY A 72 -14.74 2.06 -14.04
N GLU A 73 -15.20 3.03 -14.83
CA GLU A 73 -15.90 4.21 -14.32
C GLU A 73 -17.06 3.85 -13.37
N GLY A 74 -17.11 4.54 -12.22
CA GLY A 74 -18.11 4.32 -11.18
C GLY A 74 -17.96 3.02 -10.36
N LYS A 75 -17.07 2.10 -10.74
CA LYS A 75 -16.82 0.86 -10.00
C LYS A 75 -15.79 1.08 -8.90
N LEU A 76 -15.90 0.26 -7.85
CA LEU A 76 -14.93 0.27 -6.75
C LEU A 76 -13.68 -0.54 -7.11
N ALA A 77 -12.52 0.06 -6.92
CA ALA A 77 -11.26 -0.65 -6.75
C ALA A 77 -10.91 -0.74 -5.26
N LEU A 78 -10.55 -1.92 -4.82
CA LEU A 78 -10.20 -2.19 -3.43
C LEU A 78 -8.70 -2.42 -3.35
N TRP A 79 -8.06 -1.80 -2.36
CA TRP A 79 -6.63 -1.91 -2.12
C TRP A 79 -6.39 -2.36 -0.70
N TRP A 80 -5.54 -3.38 -0.55
CA TRP A 80 -4.91 -3.72 0.71
C TRP A 80 -3.50 -3.13 0.75
N TYR A 81 -3.07 -2.67 1.92
CA TYR A 81 -1.69 -2.24 2.13
C TYR A 81 -1.20 -2.61 3.53
N THR A 82 0.12 -2.73 3.64
CA THR A 82 0.84 -2.91 4.90
C THR A 82 2.22 -2.26 4.80
N GLY A 83 2.87 -2.04 5.93
CA GLY A 83 4.26 -1.60 5.94
C GLY A 83 4.76 -1.16 7.30
N THR A 84 5.81 -0.35 7.25
CA THR A 84 6.58 0.08 8.42
C THR A 84 6.50 1.60 8.58
N VAL A 85 6.61 2.05 9.83
CA VAL A 85 6.68 3.46 10.18
C VAL A 85 8.01 3.70 10.88
N TRP A 86 8.79 4.58 10.29
CA TRP A 86 10.12 4.95 10.74
C TRP A 86 10.11 6.37 11.30
N LEU A 87 10.82 6.57 12.40
CA LEU A 87 11.11 7.90 12.92
C LEU A 87 12.61 8.17 12.79
N LYS A 88 12.93 9.38 12.33
CA LYS A 88 14.27 9.95 12.34
C LYS A 88 14.22 11.22 13.19
N VAL A 89 14.67 11.12 14.44
CA VAL A 89 14.95 12.29 15.27
C VAL A 89 16.32 12.84 14.89
N GLU A 90 16.48 14.16 14.93
CA GLU A 90 17.79 14.79 14.70
C GLU A 90 18.86 14.21 15.65
N ASP A 91 20.06 13.97 15.12
CA ASP A 91 21.19 13.35 15.82
C ASP A 91 20.97 11.94 16.40
N LYS A 92 19.89 11.25 16.00
CA LYS A 92 19.62 9.85 16.34
C LYS A 92 19.66 8.96 15.11
N ILE A 93 19.96 7.67 15.33
CA ILE A 93 19.79 6.64 14.30
C ILE A 93 18.29 6.53 14.01
N PRO A 94 17.85 6.48 12.73
CA PRO A 94 16.45 6.21 12.40
C PRO A 94 16.00 4.83 12.89
N GLU A 95 14.80 4.74 13.44
CA GLU A 95 14.25 3.48 13.97
C GLU A 95 12.88 3.18 13.36
N GLN A 96 12.64 1.90 13.05
CA GLN A 96 11.30 1.39 12.81
C GLN A 96 10.59 1.26 14.15
N VAL A 97 9.54 2.05 14.36
CA VAL A 97 8.87 2.12 15.67
C VAL A 97 7.52 1.41 15.70
N LEU A 98 6.89 1.27 14.54
CA LEU A 98 5.55 0.71 14.36
C LEU A 98 5.47 0.04 12.98
N THR A 99 4.48 -0.82 12.82
CA THR A 99 3.98 -1.22 11.50
C THR A 99 2.57 -0.69 11.31
N ILE A 100 2.03 -0.82 10.11
CA ILE A 100 0.65 -0.44 9.81
C ILE A 100 0.03 -1.42 8.83
N ASP A 101 -1.24 -1.79 9.07
CA ASP A 101 -2.08 -2.47 8.09
C ASP A 101 -3.28 -1.58 7.75
N GLY A 102 -3.76 -1.66 6.52
CA GLY A 102 -4.97 -0.95 6.17
C GLY A 102 -5.61 -1.38 4.86
N PHE A 103 -6.72 -0.71 4.58
CA PHE A 103 -7.59 -1.02 3.47
C PHE A 103 -8.20 0.26 2.90
N SER A 104 -8.32 0.33 1.58
CA SER A 104 -8.99 1.44 0.93
C SER A 104 -9.93 1.01 -0.19
N PHE A 105 -10.99 1.79 -0.32
CA PHE A 105 -11.92 1.78 -1.43
C PHE A 105 -11.63 2.99 -2.30
N GLN A 106 -11.70 2.81 -3.61
CA GLN A 106 -11.51 3.88 -4.57
C GLN A 106 -12.58 3.85 -5.63
N ARG A 107 -13.14 5.02 -5.96
CA ARG A 107 -14.06 5.20 -7.07
C ARG A 107 -13.53 6.29 -8.00
N LEU A 108 -13.55 5.98 -9.29
CA LEU A 108 -13.08 6.87 -10.33
C LEU A 108 -14.27 7.37 -11.17
N SER A 109 -14.27 8.66 -11.49
CA SER A 109 -15.20 9.29 -12.44
C SER A 109 -14.43 10.21 -13.39
N ILE A 110 -14.77 10.18 -14.67
CA ILE A 110 -14.12 11.01 -15.69
C ILE A 110 -15.02 12.20 -16.00
N LYS A 111 -14.49 13.41 -15.82
CA LYS A 111 -15.20 14.65 -16.16
C LYS A 111 -15.18 14.90 -17.68
N PRO A 112 -16.11 15.73 -18.22
CA PRO A 112 -16.12 16.10 -19.63
C PRO A 112 -14.81 16.73 -20.14
N ASP A 113 -14.05 17.39 -19.26
CA ASP A 113 -12.74 17.99 -19.58
C ASP A 113 -11.57 16.97 -19.56
N GLY A 114 -11.86 15.69 -19.30
CA GLY A 114 -10.87 14.61 -19.19
C GLY A 114 -10.23 14.48 -17.80
N SER A 115 -10.56 15.37 -16.85
CA SER A 115 -10.07 15.26 -15.48
C SER A 115 -10.66 14.02 -14.79
N LEU A 116 -9.81 13.27 -14.12
CA LEU A 116 -10.18 12.12 -13.30
C LEU A 116 -10.45 12.59 -11.87
N VAL A 117 -11.67 12.37 -11.38
CA VAL A 117 -11.98 12.48 -9.95
C VAL A 117 -11.79 11.12 -9.31
N GLN A 118 -10.90 11.08 -8.34
CA GLN A 118 -10.68 9.90 -7.51
C GLN A 118 -11.21 10.18 -6.11
N LEU A 119 -12.29 9.48 -5.76
CA LEU A 119 -12.76 9.38 -4.39
C LEU A 119 -12.08 8.19 -3.73
N MET A 120 -11.58 8.40 -2.51
CA MET A 120 -10.95 7.36 -1.71
C MET A 120 -11.51 7.38 -0.29
N ALA A 121 -11.87 6.21 0.22
CA ALA A 121 -12.20 5.97 1.61
C ALA A 121 -11.20 4.94 2.12
N GLU A 122 -10.41 5.31 3.12
CA GLU A 122 -9.30 4.51 3.61
C GLU A 122 -9.31 4.44 5.12
N ALA A 123 -8.95 3.29 5.68
CA ALA A 123 -8.68 3.13 7.10
C ALA A 123 -7.38 2.35 7.33
N GLY A 124 -6.61 2.80 8.32
CA GLY A 124 -5.30 2.27 8.64
C GLY A 124 -5.06 2.18 10.15
N TYR A 125 -4.42 1.09 10.57
CA TYR A 125 -4.22 0.72 11.96
C TYR A 125 -2.75 0.46 12.25
N PHE A 126 -2.15 1.35 13.05
CA PHE A 126 -0.83 1.12 13.64
C PHE A 126 -0.81 -0.15 14.48
N LYS A 127 0.28 -0.88 14.36
CA LYS A 127 0.60 -2.11 15.07
C LYS A 127 1.97 -1.99 15.72
N ASP A 128 2.30 -2.90 16.61
CA ASP A 128 3.66 -2.98 17.16
C ASP A 128 4.74 -3.07 16.06
N ALA A 129 6.00 -2.83 16.45
CA ALA A 129 7.13 -2.78 15.52
C ALA A 129 7.35 -4.11 14.79
N GLU A 130 6.90 -5.23 15.35
CA GLU A 130 6.97 -6.56 14.75
C GLU A 130 5.71 -6.93 13.95
N GLY A 131 4.68 -6.09 13.94
CA GLY A 131 3.43 -6.31 13.24
C GLY A 131 2.56 -7.43 13.81
N ARG A 132 2.62 -7.69 15.12
CA ARG A 132 1.86 -8.78 15.76
C ARG A 132 0.45 -8.36 16.15
N ALA A 133 0.27 -7.18 16.74
CA ALA A 133 -1.02 -6.71 17.23
C ALA A 133 -1.25 -5.23 16.92
N ILE A 134 -2.52 -4.86 16.72
CA ILE A 134 -2.96 -3.46 16.61
C ILE A 134 -2.68 -2.76 17.94
N ALA A 135 -1.98 -1.63 17.86
CA ALA A 135 -1.45 -0.93 19.03
C ALA A 135 -2.47 0.06 19.60
N ASP A 136 -3.18 -0.36 20.66
CA ASP A 136 -4.00 0.55 21.47
C ASP A 136 -3.16 1.44 22.40
N THR A 137 -1.91 1.05 22.65
CA THR A 137 -0.91 1.78 23.42
C THR A 137 0.46 1.52 22.82
N TRP A 138 1.32 2.53 22.81
CA TRP A 138 2.68 2.46 22.27
C TRP A 138 3.62 3.30 23.14
N VAL A 139 4.79 2.76 23.47
CA VAL A 139 5.84 3.52 24.15
C VAL A 139 6.75 4.10 23.09
N ASN A 140 6.89 5.43 23.07
CA ASN A 140 7.77 6.10 22.13
C ASN A 140 9.24 5.89 22.55
N PRO A 141 10.08 5.24 21.72
CA PRO A 141 11.45 4.91 22.10
C PRO A 141 12.38 6.13 22.26
N PHE A 142 11.98 7.29 21.74
CA PHE A 142 12.81 8.51 21.79
C PHE A 142 12.60 9.34 23.05
N ASN A 143 11.48 9.17 23.76
CA ASN A 143 11.16 9.96 24.96
C ASN A 143 10.51 9.14 26.10
N ASN A 144 10.30 7.84 25.92
CA ASN A 144 9.68 6.91 26.86
C ASN A 144 8.24 7.27 27.28
N GLU A 145 7.56 8.15 26.54
CA GLU A 145 6.16 8.47 26.78
C GLU A 145 5.26 7.32 26.35
N THR A 146 4.28 7.00 27.18
CA THR A 146 3.17 6.11 26.82
C THR A 146 2.16 6.91 26.00
N CYS A 147 2.05 6.58 24.72
CA CYS A 147 1.21 7.24 23.74
C CYS A 147 0.04 6.33 23.33
N LYS A 148 -1.08 6.94 22.93
CA LYS A 148 -2.19 6.24 22.29
C LYS A 148 -2.14 6.49 20.78
N PRO A 149 -1.79 5.49 19.95
CA PRO A 149 -1.80 5.64 18.51
C PRO A 149 -3.15 6.12 17.99
N ARG A 150 -3.13 7.12 17.10
CA ARG A 150 -4.33 7.58 16.41
C ARG A 150 -4.49 6.82 15.10
N HIS A 151 -5.10 5.64 15.15
CA HIS A 151 -5.60 4.96 13.95
C HIS A 151 -6.52 5.91 13.17
N TYR A 152 -6.60 5.72 11.86
CA TYR A 152 -7.30 6.66 11.00
C TYR A 152 -8.35 5.99 10.12
N LYS A 153 -9.40 6.76 9.87
CA LYS A 153 -10.27 6.64 8.71
C LYS A 153 -10.28 8.00 8.01
N SER A 154 -10.11 8.00 6.70
CA SER A 154 -10.03 9.22 5.90
C SER A 154 -10.83 9.06 4.63
N ASN A 155 -11.55 10.13 4.26
CA ASN A 155 -12.08 10.31 2.92
C ASN A 155 -11.21 11.35 2.22
N GLN A 156 -10.83 11.08 0.98
CA GLN A 156 -9.95 11.94 0.18
C GLN A 156 -10.51 12.07 -1.23
N THR A 157 -10.46 13.28 -1.76
CA THR A 157 -10.75 13.57 -3.17
C THR A 157 -9.48 14.07 -3.83
N ILE A 158 -8.97 13.31 -4.80
CA ILE A 158 -7.84 13.69 -5.65
C ILE A 158 -8.39 13.95 -7.06
N ILE A 159 -7.91 15.02 -7.69
CA ILE A 159 -8.22 15.37 -9.06
C ILE A 159 -6.93 15.23 -9.85
N ALA A 160 -6.89 14.25 -10.75
CA ALA A 160 -5.84 14.15 -11.75
C ALA A 160 -6.33 14.80 -13.05
N LYS A 161 -5.47 15.61 -13.67
CA LYS A 161 -5.78 16.27 -14.94
C LYS A 161 -5.03 15.61 -16.10
N PRO A 162 -5.52 15.73 -17.35
CA PRO A 162 -4.83 15.19 -18.52
C PRO A 162 -3.40 15.71 -18.72
N ASP A 163 -3.08 16.88 -18.16
CA ASP A 163 -1.73 17.45 -18.13
C ASP A 163 -0.81 16.81 -17.07
N THR A 164 -1.26 15.75 -16.41
CA THR A 164 -0.62 15.00 -15.30
C THR A 164 -0.57 15.72 -13.95
N SER A 165 -1.10 16.94 -13.82
CA SER A 165 -1.14 17.61 -12.53
C SER A 165 -2.13 16.93 -11.57
N LEU A 166 -1.77 16.90 -10.29
CA LEU A 166 -2.61 16.43 -9.20
C LEU A 166 -2.95 17.59 -8.27
N THR A 167 -4.24 17.78 -8.04
CA THR A 167 -4.79 18.69 -7.03
C THR A 167 -5.85 17.94 -6.25
N GLY A 168 -6.45 18.55 -5.23
CA GLY A 168 -7.65 17.98 -4.61
C GLY A 168 -8.80 18.94 -4.74
N GLU A 169 -9.91 18.52 -4.14
CA GLU A 169 -11.18 19.22 -4.25
C GLU A 169 -11.13 20.61 -3.59
N GLU A 170 -11.70 21.60 -4.28
CA GLU A 170 -11.77 22.96 -3.78
C GLU A 170 -12.54 23.03 -2.45
N GLY A 171 -11.98 23.76 -1.47
CA GLY A 171 -12.55 23.84 -0.13
C GLY A 171 -12.38 22.58 0.74
N GLY A 172 -11.86 21.48 0.16
CA GLY A 172 -11.55 20.26 0.87
C GLY A 172 -10.20 20.32 1.61
N ARG A 173 -9.96 19.32 2.46
CA ARG A 173 -8.68 19.16 3.17
C ARG A 173 -7.47 19.02 2.23
N MET A 174 -7.72 18.55 1.01
CA MET A 174 -6.71 18.32 -0.05
C MET A 174 -6.78 19.38 -1.16
N ASP A 175 -7.39 20.55 -0.94
CA ASP A 175 -7.57 21.56 -2.00
C ASP A 175 -6.28 21.98 -2.71
N GLY A 176 -6.39 22.55 -3.92
CA GLY A 176 -5.22 22.97 -4.71
C GLY A 176 -4.33 24.06 -4.08
N ARG A 177 -4.77 24.66 -2.97
CA ARG A 177 -3.95 25.61 -2.17
C ARG A 177 -3.07 24.87 -1.17
N ASN A 178 -3.51 23.71 -0.71
CA ASN A 178 -2.87 22.91 0.32
C ASN A 178 -2.28 21.60 -0.22
N MET A 179 -2.57 21.19 -1.45
CA MET A 179 -1.97 20.02 -2.10
C MET A 179 -1.53 20.35 -3.53
N LYS A 180 -0.33 19.91 -3.89
CA LYS A 180 0.18 19.96 -5.27
C LYS A 180 0.99 18.72 -5.58
N GLY A 181 0.71 18.11 -6.72
CA GLY A 181 1.46 16.96 -7.18
C GLY A 181 1.39 16.74 -8.67
N ARG A 182 1.87 15.57 -9.08
CA ARG A 182 1.86 15.11 -10.46
C ARG A 182 1.90 13.59 -10.54
N ILE A 183 1.36 13.09 -11.64
CA ILE A 183 1.70 11.76 -12.16
C ILE A 183 3.11 11.88 -12.76
N GLY A 184 4.00 10.99 -12.35
CA GLY A 184 5.39 10.96 -12.77
C GLY A 184 5.58 10.36 -14.16
N PRO A 185 6.81 10.40 -14.69
CA PRO A 185 7.14 9.74 -15.95
C PRO A 185 6.93 8.23 -15.82
N VAL A 186 6.34 7.63 -16.85
CA VAL A 186 6.17 6.17 -16.93
C VAL A 186 7.52 5.53 -17.19
N SER A 187 7.83 4.47 -16.44
CA SER A 187 8.97 3.60 -16.71
C SER A 187 8.47 2.24 -17.17
N VAL A 188 9.03 1.74 -18.26
CA VAL A 188 8.72 0.41 -18.81
C VAL A 188 10.00 -0.39 -18.88
N ASN A 189 9.98 -1.62 -18.35
CA ASN A 189 11.08 -2.57 -18.49
C ASN A 189 10.52 -3.97 -18.70
N GLY A 190 10.70 -4.52 -19.91
CA GLY A 190 10.05 -5.76 -20.31
C GLY A 190 8.52 -5.63 -20.25
N ASP A 191 7.87 -6.63 -19.66
CA ASP A 191 6.42 -6.66 -19.46
C ASP A 191 5.97 -5.93 -18.18
N GLN A 192 6.79 -5.04 -17.61
CA GLN A 192 6.44 -4.33 -16.38
C GLN A 192 6.42 -2.81 -16.58
N VAL A 193 5.42 -2.17 -15.99
CA VAL A 193 5.18 -0.74 -16.04
C VAL A 193 5.15 -0.17 -14.62
N TRP A 194 5.84 0.95 -14.42
CA TRP A 194 5.82 1.74 -13.19
C TRP A 194 5.32 3.14 -13.48
N ILE A 195 4.34 3.60 -12.69
CA ILE A 195 3.81 4.98 -12.77
C ILE A 195 3.84 5.60 -11.38
N PRO A 196 4.66 6.65 -11.16
CA PRO A 196 4.64 7.39 -9.91
C PRO A 196 3.42 8.29 -9.77
N GLU A 197 2.90 8.44 -8.55
CA GLU A 197 1.93 9.46 -8.14
C GLU A 197 2.52 10.16 -6.93
N ASN A 198 2.95 11.41 -7.11
CA ASN A 198 3.66 12.14 -6.07
C ASN A 198 2.99 13.47 -5.81
N PHE A 199 2.67 13.76 -4.54
CA PHE A 199 2.14 15.05 -4.15
C PHE A 199 2.64 15.47 -2.77
N GLY A 200 2.82 16.78 -2.60
CA GLY A 200 2.98 17.41 -1.30
C GLY A 200 1.63 17.94 -0.82
N ALA A 201 1.36 17.80 0.48
CA ALA A 201 0.20 18.35 1.15
C ALA A 201 0.61 19.14 2.39
N ARG A 202 -0.18 20.16 2.74
CA ARG A 202 -0.03 21.02 3.90
C ARG A 202 -1.37 21.14 4.60
N PHE A 203 -1.44 20.71 5.86
CA PHE A 203 -2.64 20.75 6.68
C PHE A 203 -2.45 21.75 7.81
N VAL A 204 -3.29 22.78 7.84
CA VAL A 204 -3.41 23.65 9.01
C VAL A 204 -4.21 22.89 10.07
N LEU A 205 -3.62 22.71 11.24
CA LEU A 205 -4.30 22.10 12.38
C LEU A 205 -5.22 23.14 13.03
N PRO A 206 -6.40 22.74 13.53
CA PRO A 206 -7.25 23.64 14.30
C PRO A 206 -6.51 24.23 15.50
N THR A 207 -6.73 25.52 15.77
CA THR A 207 -6.26 26.15 17.00
C THR A 207 -6.90 25.46 18.21
N ARG A 208 -6.09 25.15 19.22
CA ARG A 208 -6.53 24.55 20.48
C ARG A 208 -6.04 25.43 21.63
N ASP A 209 -6.94 25.83 22.51
CA ASP A 209 -6.56 26.46 23.76
C ASP A 209 -5.87 25.44 24.67
N ASN A 210 -4.86 25.87 25.42
CA ASN A 210 -4.14 25.05 26.39
C ASN A 210 -3.60 23.72 25.82
N ILE A 211 -3.07 23.73 24.59
CA ILE A 211 -2.43 22.55 24.00
C ILE A 211 -1.22 22.11 24.84
N ASP A 212 -1.13 20.80 25.14
CA ASP A 212 0.06 20.22 25.76
C ASP A 212 1.28 20.50 24.85
N PRO A 213 2.37 21.12 25.35
CA PRO A 213 3.56 21.38 24.56
C PRO A 213 4.14 20.15 23.86
N LYS A 214 3.90 18.94 24.39
CA LYS A 214 4.30 17.67 23.77
C LYS A 214 3.41 17.28 22.58
N GLU A 215 2.19 17.79 22.47
CA GLU A 215 1.31 17.62 21.30
C GLU A 215 1.39 18.79 20.31
N ASP A 216 1.98 19.93 20.70
CA ASP A 216 2.14 21.10 19.83
C ASP A 216 3.26 20.90 18.81
N VAL A 217 2.86 20.47 17.60
CA VAL A 217 3.74 20.30 16.43
C VAL A 217 3.87 21.57 15.58
N GLY A 218 3.44 22.74 16.07
CA GLY A 218 3.58 24.02 15.35
C GLY A 218 2.42 24.37 14.41
N GLY A 219 1.22 23.85 14.68
CA GLY A 219 -0.03 24.25 14.01
C GLY A 219 -0.17 23.86 12.53
N VAL A 220 0.86 23.30 11.92
CA VAL A 220 0.87 22.87 10.52
C VAL A 220 1.55 21.52 10.40
N LEU A 221 0.92 20.59 9.68
CA LEU A 221 1.55 19.36 9.21
C LEU A 221 1.77 19.46 7.71
N ALA A 222 3.00 19.28 7.26
CA ALA A 222 3.30 19.10 5.85
C ALA A 222 3.82 17.69 5.61
N ASN A 223 3.38 17.07 4.51
CA ASN A 223 3.81 15.74 4.12
C ASN A 223 3.94 15.63 2.61
N ALA A 224 4.90 14.83 2.17
CA ALA A 224 4.91 14.26 0.83
C ALA A 224 4.27 12.87 0.88
N SER A 225 3.50 12.55 -0.15
CA SER A 225 3.00 11.22 -0.49
C SER A 225 3.65 10.82 -1.80
N LEU A 226 4.39 9.72 -1.79
CA LEU A 226 5.24 9.26 -2.89
C LEU A 226 4.88 7.81 -3.24
N ALA A 227 3.92 7.64 -4.14
CA ALA A 227 3.48 6.32 -4.57
C ALA A 227 4.12 5.93 -5.90
N SER A 228 4.35 4.64 -6.09
CA SER A 228 4.71 4.02 -7.37
C SER A 228 3.79 2.83 -7.59
N PHE A 229 2.90 2.95 -8.57
CA PHE A 229 2.04 1.85 -8.99
C PHE A 229 2.77 1.00 -10.03
N THR A 230 2.54 -0.30 -9.96
CA THR A 230 3.20 -1.30 -10.82
C THR A 230 2.18 -2.28 -11.38
N ALA A 231 2.29 -2.61 -12.66
CA ALA A 231 1.41 -3.55 -13.35
C ALA A 231 2.14 -4.18 -14.53
N LYS A 232 1.58 -5.27 -15.06
CA LYS A 232 2.08 -5.85 -16.32
C LYS A 232 1.69 -4.97 -17.50
N LEU A 233 2.60 -4.79 -18.45
CA LEU A 233 2.30 -4.09 -19.70
C LEU A 233 1.19 -4.83 -20.47
N SER A 234 1.20 -6.16 -20.49
CA SER A 234 0.13 -6.97 -21.08
C SER A 234 -1.26 -6.64 -20.52
N ASP A 235 -1.37 -6.44 -19.21
CA ASP A 235 -2.64 -6.15 -18.53
C ASP A 235 -3.09 -4.70 -18.79
N ILE A 236 -2.13 -3.78 -18.89
CA ILE A 236 -2.38 -2.39 -19.28
C ILE A 236 -2.86 -2.29 -20.73
N GLN A 237 -2.26 -3.07 -21.62
CA GLN A 237 -2.59 -3.08 -23.05
C GLN A 237 -3.88 -3.83 -23.34
N ASN A 238 -4.32 -4.74 -22.48
CA ASN A 238 -5.61 -5.41 -22.68
C ASN A 238 -6.75 -4.39 -22.58
N ALA A 239 -7.75 -4.43 -23.46
CA ALA A 239 -8.91 -3.54 -23.38
C ALA A 239 -9.81 -3.89 -22.18
N GLU A 240 -9.97 -5.17 -21.90
CA GLU A 240 -10.88 -5.67 -20.87
C GLU A 240 -10.19 -6.68 -19.93
N PRO A 241 -10.30 -6.53 -18.61
CA PRO A 241 -11.14 -5.56 -17.90
C PRO A 241 -10.57 -4.13 -17.93
N GLU A 242 -11.42 -3.11 -17.72
CA GLU A 242 -11.03 -1.69 -17.55
C GLU A 242 -10.15 -1.40 -16.31
N SER A 243 -9.73 -2.43 -15.58
CA SER A 243 -8.85 -2.39 -14.41
C SER A 243 -7.68 -3.34 -14.66
N ALA A 244 -6.45 -2.94 -14.37
CA ALA A 244 -5.29 -3.84 -14.44
C ALA A 244 -4.90 -4.32 -13.03
N PRO A 245 -4.66 -5.61 -12.77
CA PRO A 245 -3.99 -6.04 -11.54
C PRO A 245 -2.76 -5.18 -11.28
N SER A 246 -2.68 -4.58 -10.11
CA SER A 246 -1.63 -3.60 -9.80
C SER A 246 -1.16 -3.73 -8.37
N SER A 247 0.14 -3.51 -8.16
CA SER A 247 0.75 -3.34 -6.84
C SER A 247 1.19 -1.91 -6.65
N MET A 248 1.32 -1.48 -5.40
CA MET A 248 1.75 -0.14 -5.01
C MET A 248 2.93 -0.27 -4.07
N HIS A 249 3.94 0.59 -4.27
CA HIS A 249 4.88 0.98 -3.23
C HIS A 249 4.57 2.41 -2.83
N PHE A 250 4.59 2.72 -1.55
CA PHE A 250 4.28 4.04 -1.04
C PHE A 250 5.31 4.46 0.00
N GLN A 251 5.77 5.69 -0.12
CA GLN A 251 6.53 6.36 0.91
C GLN A 251 5.85 7.67 1.31
N SER A 252 5.99 8.06 2.57
CA SER A 252 5.63 9.41 3.00
C SER A 252 6.81 10.08 3.68
N LEU A 253 6.89 11.39 3.58
CA LEU A 253 7.85 12.18 4.34
C LEU A 253 7.08 13.28 5.04
N GLY A 254 7.05 13.29 6.37
CA GLY A 254 6.32 14.29 7.14
C GLY A 254 6.89 14.51 8.53
N GLY A 255 6.31 15.45 9.27
CA GLY A 255 6.61 15.66 10.68
C GLY A 255 6.02 14.58 11.58
N PHE A 256 6.45 14.56 12.84
CA PHE A 256 5.85 13.70 13.86
C PHE A 256 4.38 14.04 14.07
N LEU A 257 3.56 13.02 14.35
CA LEU A 257 2.15 13.23 14.63
C LEU A 257 1.96 13.69 16.08
N PRO A 258 0.98 14.57 16.38
CA PRO A 258 0.75 15.09 17.74
C PRO A 258 0.67 14.00 18.82
N TRP A 259 0.00 12.88 18.52
CA TRP A 259 -0.17 11.78 19.47
C TRP A 259 1.13 11.05 19.82
N MET A 260 2.22 11.26 19.07
CA MET A 260 3.54 10.72 19.38
C MET A 260 4.26 11.50 20.49
N ARG A 261 3.69 12.63 20.94
CA ARG A 261 4.17 13.44 22.08
C ARG A 261 5.60 13.97 21.88
N MET A 262 5.94 14.34 20.65
CA MET A 262 7.26 14.85 20.25
C MET A 262 7.36 16.39 20.27
N GLY A 263 6.24 17.10 20.41
CA GLY A 263 6.17 18.56 20.36
C GLY A 263 6.86 19.11 19.11
N LYS A 264 7.75 20.08 19.32
CA LYS A 264 8.54 20.75 18.26
C LYS A 264 9.89 20.09 18.01
N THR A 265 10.09 18.84 18.44
CA THR A 265 11.33 18.10 18.19
C THR A 265 11.59 18.00 16.69
N LEU A 266 12.80 18.34 16.28
CA LEU A 266 13.23 18.28 14.89
C LEU A 266 13.44 16.83 14.44
N GLY A 267 12.91 16.50 13.27
CA GLY A 267 12.98 15.16 12.73
C GLY A 267 11.94 14.93 11.64
N ALA A 268 11.87 13.68 11.19
CA ALA A 268 10.94 13.24 10.18
C ALA A 268 10.35 11.87 10.53
N MET A 269 9.13 11.66 10.09
CA MET A 269 8.46 10.37 10.04
C MET A 269 8.40 9.92 8.58
N ASN A 270 8.74 8.66 8.33
CA ASN A 270 8.60 8.04 7.03
C ASN A 270 7.74 6.79 7.13
N TRP A 271 6.71 6.72 6.29
CA TRP A 271 5.93 5.51 6.12
C TRP A 271 6.53 4.79 4.93
N GLN A 272 6.81 3.50 5.05
CA GLN A 272 7.26 2.69 3.94
C GLN A 272 6.29 1.53 3.79
N LEU A 273 5.39 1.66 2.81
CA LEU A 273 4.29 0.74 2.61
C LEU A 273 4.38 0.06 1.25
N PHE A 274 3.69 -1.06 1.16
CA PHE A 274 3.41 -1.75 -0.08
C PHE A 274 2.00 -2.33 -0.02
N GLY A 275 1.41 -2.56 -1.19
CA GLY A 275 0.05 -3.02 -1.29
C GLY A 275 -0.29 -3.51 -2.69
N HIS A 276 -1.50 -3.98 -2.87
CA HIS A 276 -2.01 -4.38 -4.18
C HIS A 276 -3.53 -4.31 -4.22
N LYS A 277 -4.07 -4.28 -5.44
CA LYS A 277 -5.51 -4.39 -5.64
C LYS A 277 -6.01 -5.78 -5.27
N VAL A 278 -7.13 -5.84 -4.57
CA VAL A 278 -7.81 -7.07 -4.18
C VAL A 278 -9.21 -7.11 -4.77
N ALA A 279 -9.75 -8.31 -4.96
CA ALA A 279 -11.05 -8.50 -5.60
C ALA A 279 -12.23 -8.22 -4.66
N SER A 280 -12.07 -8.43 -3.35
CA SER A 280 -13.13 -8.25 -2.36
C SER A 280 -12.56 -7.90 -0.98
N VAL A 281 -13.45 -7.49 -0.08
CA VAL A 281 -13.16 -7.27 1.35
C VAL A 281 -12.81 -8.57 2.10
N ASP A 282 -12.93 -9.73 1.48
CA ASP A 282 -12.54 -11.01 2.08
C ASP A 282 -11.02 -11.19 2.10
N ALA A 283 -10.29 -10.39 1.33
CA ALA A 283 -8.83 -10.31 1.41
C ALA A 283 -8.32 -9.65 2.71
N ILE A 284 -9.20 -8.99 3.47
CA ILE A 284 -8.83 -8.36 4.74
C ILE A 284 -8.57 -9.44 5.80
N ALA A 285 -7.35 -9.48 6.33
CA ALA A 285 -7.00 -10.41 7.40
C ALA A 285 -7.90 -10.23 8.64
N ALA A 286 -8.24 -11.34 9.30
CA ALA A 286 -9.22 -11.39 10.39
C ALA A 286 -8.99 -10.34 11.51
N PRO A 287 -7.75 -10.09 12.00
CA PRO A 287 -7.52 -9.08 13.03
C PRO A 287 -7.88 -7.66 12.58
N LEU A 288 -7.52 -7.29 11.35
CA LEU A 288 -7.84 -5.97 10.78
C LEU A 288 -9.35 -5.85 10.51
N ARG A 289 -9.96 -6.91 9.94
CA ARG A 289 -11.40 -6.93 9.67
C ARG A 289 -12.22 -6.74 10.95
N ALA A 290 -11.91 -7.50 11.99
CA ALA A 290 -12.60 -7.39 13.28
C ALA A 290 -12.47 -5.97 13.88
N ARG A 291 -11.30 -5.35 13.73
CA ARG A 291 -11.09 -3.98 14.19
C ARG A 291 -11.88 -2.96 13.39
N LEU A 292 -11.91 -3.10 12.06
CA LEU A 292 -12.69 -2.24 11.16
C LEU A 292 -14.20 -2.33 11.44
N GLU A 293 -14.73 -3.54 11.60
CA GLU A 293 -16.16 -3.77 11.87
C GLU A 293 -16.57 -3.23 13.24
N LYS A 294 -15.67 -3.29 14.23
CA LYS A 294 -15.88 -2.71 15.56
C LYS A 294 -15.88 -1.17 15.53
N ASP A 295 -14.84 -0.58 14.96
CA ASP A 295 -14.62 0.88 15.03
C ASP A 295 -15.48 1.64 14.02
N TYR A 296 -15.80 1.01 12.87
CA TYR A 296 -16.60 1.58 11.79
C TYR A 296 -17.69 0.59 11.27
N PRO A 297 -18.73 0.32 12.08
CA PRO A 297 -19.78 -0.62 11.69
C PRO A 297 -20.42 -0.28 10.34
N GLY A 298 -20.53 -1.29 9.46
CA GLY A 298 -21.13 -1.15 8.13
C GLY A 298 -20.22 -0.58 7.05
N TRP A 299 -19.05 -0.02 7.39
CA TRP A 299 -18.18 0.68 6.43
C TRP A 299 -17.64 -0.24 5.32
N LEU A 300 -17.37 -1.51 5.62
CA LEU A 300 -16.93 -2.47 4.59
C LEU A 300 -18.00 -2.78 3.54
N LYS A 301 -19.28 -2.53 3.86
CA LYS A 301 -20.41 -2.70 2.95
C LYS A 301 -20.72 -1.42 2.18
N ASP A 302 -20.65 -0.28 2.88
CA ASP A 302 -20.87 1.04 2.31
C ASP A 302 -19.73 1.99 2.73
N PRO A 303 -18.72 2.19 1.87
CA PRO A 303 -17.59 3.03 2.21
C PRO A 303 -17.91 4.53 2.17
N GLY A 304 -19.11 4.92 1.72
CA GLY A 304 -19.54 6.31 1.60
C GLY A 304 -18.89 7.06 0.44
N ILE A 305 -18.45 6.35 -0.60
CA ILE A 305 -17.90 6.89 -1.85
C ILE A 305 -18.48 6.18 -3.06
#